data_AF-A0A1H6S674-F1
#
_entry.id   AF-A0A1H6S674-F1
#
_cell.length_a   1.000
_cell.length_b   1.000
_cell.length_c   1.000
_cell.angle_alpha   90.00
_cell.angle_beta   90.00
_cell.angle_gamma   90.00
#
_symmetry.space_group_name_H-M   'P 1'
#
loop_
_entity.id
_entity.type
_entity.pdbx_description
1 polymer ?
#
loop_
_entity_poly.entity_id
_entity_poly.type
_entity_poly.pdbx_seq_one_letter_code
_entity_poly.pdbx_strand_id
1 'polypeptide(L)'
;MERLQSAKNKTHSETRTYRWQCPICGTSRLGVYDTTDGFRAVNALRTHIRATDDSAHGSTHQLPASLDAESLTDCISHRESTAAAQ
;
A
#
# COMPACT_ATOMS: atom_id res chain seq x y z
N MET A 1 32.59 -36.53 7.48
CA MET A 1 32.09 -36.29 6.10
C MET A 1 30.60 -36.61 6.15
N GLU A 2 29.62 -35.74 5.91
CA GLU A 2 29.53 -34.39 5.35
C GLU A 2 28.31 -33.68 5.97
N ARG A 3 28.40 -32.35 6.06
CA ARG A 3 27.34 -31.43 6.49
C ARG A 3 26.33 -31.28 5.35
N LEU A 4 25.04 -31.53 5.62
CA LEU A 4 23.95 -31.05 4.78
C LEU A 4 23.08 -30.11 5.62
N GLN A 5 23.57 -28.88 5.80
CA GLN A 5 22.74 -27.78 6.27
C GLN A 5 21.96 -27.26 5.07
N SER A 6 20.75 -27.77 4.87
CA SER A 6 19.77 -27.14 3.97
C SER A 6 19.51 -25.72 4.47
N ALA A 7 20.14 -24.75 3.84
CA ALA A 7 19.80 -23.36 3.96
C ALA A 7 18.33 -23.21 3.57
N LYS A 8 17.47 -23.11 4.59
CA LYS A 8 16.15 -22.52 4.44
C LYS A 8 16.42 -21.07 4.04
N ASN A 9 16.54 -20.82 2.74
CA ASN A 9 16.33 -19.50 2.15
C ASN A 9 14.89 -19.11 2.47
N LYS A 10 14.69 -18.64 3.71
CA LYS A 10 13.54 -17.86 4.12
C LYS A 10 13.70 -16.60 3.29
N THR A 11 13.07 -16.58 2.12
CA THR A 11 12.90 -15.38 1.31
C THR A 11 12.45 -14.33 2.29
N HIS A 12 13.35 -13.42 2.63
CA HIS A 12 13.05 -12.31 3.49
C HIS A 12 12.10 -11.49 2.63
N SER A 13 10.79 -11.70 2.83
CA SER A 13 9.76 -10.82 2.33
C SER A 13 10.08 -9.48 2.96
N GLU A 14 10.87 -8.69 2.26
CA GLU A 14 11.20 -7.33 2.68
C GLU A 14 9.83 -6.66 2.79
N THR A 15 9.47 -6.20 3.98
CA THR A 15 8.21 -5.49 4.17
C THR A 15 8.50 -4.01 4.02
N ARG A 16 7.72 -3.32 3.20
CA ARG A 16 7.79 -1.87 3.00
C ARG A 16 6.58 -1.21 3.65
N THR A 17 6.82 -0.07 4.27
CA THR A 17 5.74 0.72 4.82
C THR A 17 5.28 1.71 3.76
N TYR A 18 4.01 1.66 3.41
CA TYR A 18 3.39 2.61 2.50
C TYR A 18 2.37 3.43 3.26
N ARG A 19 2.42 4.74 3.07
CA ARG A 19 1.40 5.66 3.53
C ARG A 19 0.62 6.12 2.31
N TRP A 20 -0.69 5.98 2.35
CA TRP A 20 -1.57 6.61 1.37
C TRP A 20 -2.32 7.76 2.02
N GLN A 21 -2.59 8.80 1.24
CA GLN A 21 -3.47 9.92 1.62
C GLN A 21 -4.59 10.04 0.59
N CYS A 22 -5.83 10.13 1.07
CA CYS A 22 -6.97 10.37 0.21
C CYS A 22 -6.96 11.84 -0.25
N PRO A 23 -6.91 12.12 -1.56
CA PRO A 23 -6.93 13.49 -2.07
C PRO A 23 -8.30 14.17 -1.90
N ILE A 24 -9.33 13.42 -1.50
CA ILE A 24 -10.71 13.90 -1.39
C ILE A 24 -11.02 14.38 0.04
N CYS A 25 -10.88 13.52 1.06
CA CYS A 25 -11.09 13.89 2.47
C CYS A 25 -9.81 14.23 3.24
N GLY A 26 -8.62 14.02 2.66
CA GLY A 26 -7.35 14.16 3.38
C GLY A 26 -7.02 13.02 4.35
N THR A 27 -7.89 12.00 4.48
CA THR A 27 -7.63 10.83 5.33
C THR A 27 -6.32 10.17 4.94
N SER A 28 -5.42 9.99 5.89
CA SER A 28 -4.17 9.27 5.65
C SER A 28 -4.09 8.01 6.50
N ARG A 29 -3.66 6.90 5.90
CA ARG A 29 -3.38 5.66 6.62
C ARG A 29 -2.01 5.14 6.28
N LEU A 30 -1.38 4.56 7.29
CA LEU A 30 -0.12 3.84 7.17
C LEU A 30 -0.44 2.34 7.12
N GLY A 31 0.10 1.64 6.14
CA GLY A 31 0.02 0.19 6.03
C GLY A 31 1.40 -0.41 5.80
N VAL A 32 1.67 -1.54 6.45
CA VAL A 32 2.86 -2.35 6.16
C VAL A 32 2.44 -3.38 5.13
N TYR A 33 3.10 -3.35 3.97
CA TYR A 33 2.83 -4.25 2.85
C TYR A 33 4.12 -4.98 2.46
N ASP A 34 3.98 -6.14 1.84
CA ASP A 34 5.15 -6.82 1.26
C ASP A 34 5.75 -5.94 0.15
N THR A 35 7.07 -5.90 0.03
CA THR A 35 7.81 -5.09 -0.97
C THR A 35 7.36 -5.33 -2.40
N THR A 36 6.92 -6.54 -2.68
CA THR A 36 6.43 -6.97 -3.99
C THR A 36 5.05 -6.40 -4.33
N ASP A 37 4.34 -5.78 -3.39
CA ASP A 37 2.91 -5.49 -3.51
C ASP A 37 2.56 -4.02 -3.19
N GLY A 38 3.23 -3.08 -3.86
CA GLY A 38 2.82 -1.66 -3.88
C GLY A 38 1.38 -1.46 -4.39
N PHE A 39 0.87 -2.42 -5.17
CA PHE A 39 -0.53 -2.48 -5.60
C PHE A 39 -1.53 -2.58 -4.44
N ARG A 40 -1.17 -3.20 -3.31
CA ARG A 40 -2.05 -3.25 -2.12
C ARG A 40 -2.26 -1.88 -1.49
N ALA A 41 -1.27 -1.00 -1.49
CA ALA A 41 -1.44 0.36 -0.97
C ALA A 41 -2.42 1.16 -1.86
N VAL A 42 -2.30 1.02 -3.19
CA VAL A 42 -3.25 1.60 -4.16
C VAL A 42 -4.65 1.02 -3.96
N ASN A 43 -4.78 -0.30 -3.84
CA ASN A 43 -6.08 -0.95 -3.63
C ASN A 43 -6.72 -0.57 -2.29
N ALA A 44 -5.93 -0.34 -1.24
CA ALA A 44 -6.44 0.15 0.03
C ALA A 44 -7.01 1.57 -0.11
N LEU A 45 -6.31 2.47 -0.81
CA LEU A 45 -6.82 3.81 -1.13
C LEU A 45 -8.08 3.74 -2.00
N ARG A 46 -8.10 2.90 -3.05
CA ARG A 46 -9.29 2.69 -3.90
C ARG A 46 -10.48 2.18 -3.11
N THR A 47 -10.24 1.22 -2.22
CA THR A 47 -11.29 0.67 -1.35
C THR A 47 -11.84 1.75 -0.43
N HIS A 48 -10.96 2.57 0.16
CA HIS A 48 -11.40 3.69 0.99
C HIS A 48 -12.28 4.67 0.20
N ILE A 49 -11.86 5.07 -1.02
CA ILE A 49 -12.67 5.98 -1.85
C ILE A 49 -14.03 5.37 -2.17
N ARG A 50 -14.06 4.10 -2.58
CA ARG A 50 -15.29 3.39 -2.94
C ARG A 50 -16.23 3.08 -1.78
N ALA A 51 -15.70 2.96 -0.55
CA ALA A 51 -16.48 2.60 0.63
C ALA A 51 -16.89 3.83 1.46
N THR A 52 -16.36 5.01 1.13
CA THR A 52 -16.73 6.26 1.79
C THR A 52 -17.87 6.89 1.00
N ASP A 53 -19.10 6.77 1.50
CA ASP A 53 -20.27 7.40 0.90
C ASP A 53 -20.38 8.84 1.40
N ASP A 54 -19.47 9.70 0.94
CA ASP A 54 -19.48 11.13 1.23
C ASP A 54 -19.62 11.91 -0.09
N SER A 55 -20.21 13.11 -0.04
CA SER A 55 -20.50 13.93 -1.23
C SER A 55 -19.29 14.15 -2.14
N ALA A 56 -18.07 14.10 -1.59
CA ALA A 56 -16.84 14.27 -2.35
C ALA A 56 -16.26 12.95 -2.91
N HIS A 57 -16.60 11.78 -2.35
CA HIS A 57 -16.00 10.48 -2.70
C HIS A 57 -16.69 9.76 -3.87
N GLY A 58 -17.85 10.28 -4.28
CA GLY A 58 -18.70 9.67 -5.29
C GLY A 58 -19.56 8.56 -4.69
N SER A 59 -20.46 8.01 -5.51
CA SER A 59 -21.32 6.90 -5.10
C SER A 59 -20.50 5.69 -4.67
N THR A 60 -20.96 4.98 -3.63
CA THR A 60 -20.36 3.71 -3.21
C THR A 60 -20.08 2.80 -4.42
N HIS A 61 -18.89 2.19 -4.47
CA HIS A 61 -18.35 1.36 -5.58
C HIS A 61 -17.89 2.10 -6.84
N GLN A 62 -18.07 3.42 -6.96
CA GLN A 62 -17.52 4.21 -8.06
C GLN A 62 -16.27 4.98 -7.62
N LEU A 63 -15.33 5.15 -8.55
CA LEU A 63 -14.24 6.13 -8.40
C LEU A 63 -14.68 7.42 -9.09
N PRO A 64 -14.41 8.60 -8.52
CA PRO A 64 -14.62 9.87 -9.20
C PRO A 64 -13.90 9.87 -10.56
N ALA A 65 -14.54 10.43 -11.60
CA ALA A 65 -13.95 10.49 -12.94
C ALA A 65 -12.62 11.27 -12.98
N SER A 66 -12.37 12.12 -11.99
CA SER A 66 -11.14 12.88 -11.80
C SER A 66 -9.99 12.08 -11.18
N LEU A 67 -10.20 10.81 -10.79
CA LEU A 67 -9.17 9.97 -10.17
C LEU A 67 -8.84 8.76 -11.03
N ASP A 68 -7.74 8.88 -11.78
CA ASP A 68 -7.08 7.79 -12.48
C ASP A 68 -6.07 7.04 -11.59
N ALA A 69 -5.61 5.89 -12.07
CA ALA A 69 -4.69 5.02 -11.33
C ALA A 69 -3.32 5.68 -11.06
N GLU A 70 -2.89 6.60 -11.92
CA GLU A 70 -1.63 7.33 -11.77
C GLU A 70 -1.73 8.32 -10.62
N SER A 71 -2.81 9.13 -10.60
CA SER A 71 -3.13 10.05 -9.50
C SER A 71 -3.22 9.34 -8.14
N LEU A 72 -3.80 8.14 -8.11
CA LEU A 72 -3.87 7.32 -6.90
C LEU A 72 -2.51 6.80 -6.44
N THR A 73 -1.60 6.55 -7.39
CA THR A 73 -0.24 6.11 -7.08
C THR A 73 0.60 7.27 -6.55
N ASP A 74 0.41 8.48 -7.09
CA ASP A 74 1.06 9.72 -6.60
C ASP A 74 0.67 10.03 -5.14
N CYS A 75 -0.57 9.68 -4.76
CA CYS A 75 -1.06 9.80 -3.39
C CYS A 75 -0.43 8.81 -2.39
N ILE A 76 0.52 7.97 -2.82
CA ILE A 76 1.19 6.97 -2.00
C ILE A 76 2.64 7.37 -1.78
N SER A 77 2.97 7.70 -0.55
CA SER A 77 4.36 7.83 -0.11
C SER A 77 4.88 6.48 0.35
N HIS A 78 5.93 5.97 -0.29
CA HIS A 78 6.72 4.90 0.28
C HIS A 78 7.64 5.48 1.36
N ARG A 79 7.67 4.84 2.53
CA ARG A 79 8.77 5.03 3.47
C ARG A 79 9.55 3.74 3.49
N GLU A 80 10.83 3.86 3.17
CA GLU A 80 11.74 2.77 3.40
C GLU A 80 11.74 2.53 4.91
N SER A 81 11.11 1.45 5.36
CA SER A 81 11.32 0.98 6.71
C SER A 81 12.77 0.53 6.74
N THR A 82 13.67 1.39 7.19
CA THR A 82 14.99 0.97 7.64
C THR A 82 14.79 0.18 8.93
N ALA A 83 14.18 -1.00 8.84
CA ALA A 83 14.37 -2.07 9.81
C ALA A 83 15.77 -2.66 9.57
N ALA A 84 16.78 -1.79 9.68
CA ALA A 84 18.16 -2.21 9.79
C ALA A 84 18.35 -2.66 11.23
N ALA A 85 18.44 -3.98 11.38
CA ALA A 85 19.20 -4.72 12.37
C ALA A 85 19.64 -3.95 13.64
N GLN A 86 19.13 -4.40 14.78
CA GLN A 86 19.90 -4.47 16.02
C GLN A 86 19.81 -5.89 16.55
#